data_AF-A0A9N8ER62-F1
#
_entry.id   AF-A0A9N8ER62-F1
#
_cell.length_a   1.000
_cell.length_b   1.000
_cell.length_c   1.000
_cell.angle_alpha   90.00
_cell.angle_beta   90.00
_cell.angle_gamma   90.00
#
_symmetry.space_group_name_H-M   'P 1'
#
loop_
_entity.id
_entity.type
_entity.pdbx_description
1 polymer ?
#
loop_
_entity_poly.entity_id
_entity_poly.type
_entity_poly.pdbx_seq_one_letter_code
_entity_poly.pdbx_strand_id
1 'polypeptide(L)'
;MMMNSSKLLLVSLFVASLEASCMAFSASAPQKAERLTTALYMEPPNARRSFVQSSVLALVAGALPTVASADDVKVGGSVQFGDESIMSQLADKICNYNRHFAEMGGYFSRTSFEEQVMSAKGPITFYDSVTGNPLFVAPLNRSPEQFVRESQIHGWPSFRDEEVVWENVRVLRNSGETVSVDGTHLGHNLPDKSGNRYCINLVSVAGQPKNA
;
A
#
# COMPACT_ATOMS: atom_id res chain seq x y z
N MET A 1 -67.72 24.10 44.68
CA MET A 1 -67.46 23.13 43.59
C MET A 1 -66.05 23.37 43.11
N MET A 2 -65.13 22.42 42.95
CA MET A 2 -65.04 21.00 43.24
C MET A 2 -63.54 20.63 43.08
N MET A 3 -63.12 19.56 43.75
CA MET A 3 -61.77 18.99 43.87
C MET A 3 -61.07 18.53 42.56
N ASN A 4 -59.80 18.11 42.75
CA ASN A 4 -59.08 16.99 42.10
C ASN A 4 -58.35 17.26 40.77
N SER A 5 -57.22 16.61 40.42
CA SER A 5 -56.37 15.60 41.06
C SER A 5 -55.07 15.46 40.26
N SER A 6 -54.03 15.04 40.97
CA SER A 6 -52.76 14.47 40.51
C SER A 6 -52.89 13.50 39.33
N LYS A 7 -52.01 13.60 38.33
CA LYS A 7 -51.57 12.46 37.51
C LYS A 7 -50.07 12.52 37.21
N LEU A 8 -49.36 11.70 37.97
CA LEU A 8 -48.08 11.07 37.72
C LEU A 8 -48.08 10.43 36.32
N LEU A 9 -47.05 10.68 35.50
CA LEU A 9 -46.75 9.83 34.35
C LEU A 9 -45.27 9.46 34.38
N LEU A 10 -45.02 8.18 34.69
CA LEU A 10 -43.73 7.51 34.56
C LEU A 10 -43.24 7.61 33.12
N VAL A 11 -41.98 8.03 32.94
CA VAL A 11 -41.22 7.79 31.71
C VAL A 11 -40.25 6.65 31.99
N SER A 12 -40.69 5.42 31.68
CA SER A 12 -39.81 4.26 31.54
C SER A 12 -39.53 4.07 30.04
N LEU A 13 -38.32 4.40 29.60
CA LEU A 13 -37.87 4.15 28.23
C LEU A 13 -36.65 3.23 28.26
N PHE A 14 -36.89 2.10 27.61
CA PHE A 14 -36.02 0.96 27.38
C PHE A 14 -34.68 1.37 26.76
N VAL A 15 -33.57 0.90 27.36
CA VAL A 15 -32.29 0.79 26.66
C VAL A 15 -32.10 -0.68 26.29
N ALA A 16 -31.97 -0.89 24.99
CA ALA A 16 -31.86 -2.18 24.35
C ALA A 16 -30.47 -2.80 24.54
N SER A 17 -30.51 -4.13 24.68
CA SER A 17 -29.43 -5.10 24.55
C SER A 17 -28.70 -4.98 23.21
N LEU A 18 -27.36 -5.15 23.21
CA LEU A 18 -26.66 -6.15 22.40
C LEU A 18 -25.16 -6.15 22.80
N GLU A 19 -24.78 -7.08 23.66
CA GLU A 19 -23.37 -7.42 23.87
C GLU A 19 -22.89 -8.35 22.75
N ALA A 20 -21.61 -8.16 22.40
CA ALA A 20 -20.92 -8.71 21.26
C ALA A 20 -20.95 -10.25 21.23
N SER A 21 -21.38 -10.79 20.09
CA SER A 21 -21.15 -12.18 19.72
C SER A 21 -19.78 -12.34 19.05
N CYS A 22 -19.29 -13.58 19.11
CA CYS A 22 -18.28 -14.26 18.27
C CYS A 22 -16.78 -14.16 18.64
N MET A 23 -16.40 -14.93 19.67
CA MET A 23 -15.08 -15.59 19.75
C MET A 23 -15.20 -17.00 19.16
N ALA A 24 -14.62 -17.24 17.98
CA ALA A 24 -14.26 -18.58 17.50
C ALA A 24 -13.32 -18.50 16.29
N PHE A 25 -12.01 -18.73 16.49
CA PHE A 25 -11.26 -19.54 15.55
C PHE A 25 -10.15 -20.29 16.28
N SER A 26 -10.38 -21.59 16.42
CA SER A 26 -9.40 -22.59 16.83
C SER A 26 -8.58 -22.98 15.60
N ALA A 27 -7.25 -22.89 15.70
CA ALA A 27 -6.36 -23.50 14.75
C ALA A 27 -5.15 -24.08 15.50
N SER A 28 -5.25 -25.37 15.85
CA SER A 28 -4.06 -26.21 16.05
C SER A 28 -4.22 -27.47 15.22
N ALA A 29 -3.40 -27.60 14.18
CA ALA A 29 -3.09 -28.88 13.58
C ALA A 29 -1.59 -28.91 13.23
N PRO A 30 -0.86 -29.97 13.63
CA PRO A 30 0.59 -30.01 13.53
C PRO A 30 1.08 -30.41 12.13
N GLN A 31 2.26 -29.89 11.79
CA GLN A 31 3.11 -30.38 10.71
C GLN A 31 3.39 -31.88 10.87
N LYS A 32 3.20 -32.65 9.79
CA LYS A 32 3.75 -33.99 9.66
C LYS A 32 4.60 -34.06 8.39
N ALA A 33 5.90 -34.13 8.61
CA ALA A 33 6.90 -34.54 7.65
C ALA A 33 6.84 -36.06 7.46
N GLU A 34 6.98 -36.53 6.22
CA GLU A 34 7.43 -37.86 5.74
C GLU A 34 7.00 -37.98 4.26
N ARG A 35 7.70 -38.60 3.30
CA ARG A 35 8.94 -39.38 3.24
C ARG A 35 9.27 -39.54 1.75
N LEU A 36 10.57 -39.62 1.40
CA LEU A 36 11.06 -40.10 0.10
C LEU A 36 10.35 -41.38 -0.36
N THR A 37 9.93 -41.44 -1.63
CA THR A 37 9.93 -42.69 -2.39
C THR A 37 10.35 -42.45 -3.84
N THR A 38 11.46 -43.10 -4.20
CA THR A 38 11.99 -43.29 -5.54
C THR A 38 11.25 -44.47 -6.20
N ALA A 39 10.72 -44.28 -7.42
CA ALA A 39 10.33 -45.35 -8.35
C ALA A 39 10.46 -44.77 -9.77
N LEU A 40 11.55 -45.00 -10.50
CA LEU A 40 11.82 -46.15 -11.40
C LEU A 40 10.72 -46.41 -12.47
N TYR A 41 11.07 -46.02 -13.70
CA TYR A 41 10.77 -46.65 -15.01
C TYR A 41 9.32 -46.83 -15.49
N MET A 42 8.96 -46.15 -16.59
CA MET A 42 8.78 -46.77 -17.92
C MET A 42 8.41 -45.71 -18.99
N GLU A 43 9.28 -45.55 -20.00
CA GLU A 43 9.04 -44.82 -21.25
C GLU A 43 8.37 -45.73 -22.30
N PRO A 44 7.50 -45.22 -23.20
CA PRO A 44 7.05 -45.95 -24.38
C PRO A 44 8.01 -45.75 -25.59
N PRO A 45 8.11 -46.73 -26.52
CA PRO A 45 9.22 -46.79 -27.45
C PRO A 45 8.94 -46.21 -28.85
N ASN A 46 10.03 -45.82 -29.50
CA ASN A 46 10.29 -45.80 -30.95
C ASN A 46 9.72 -44.66 -31.82
N ALA A 47 10.61 -43.74 -32.22
CA ALA A 47 10.87 -43.51 -33.65
C ALA A 47 12.27 -42.91 -33.85
N ARG A 48 13.09 -43.67 -34.60
CA ARG A 48 14.49 -43.40 -34.95
C ARG A 48 14.64 -42.10 -35.74
N ARG A 49 15.67 -41.31 -35.43
CA ARG A 49 16.56 -40.67 -36.41
C ARG A 49 17.90 -40.35 -35.77
N SER A 50 18.92 -40.99 -36.33
CA SER A 50 20.34 -40.84 -36.04
C SER A 50 20.81 -39.40 -36.24
N PHE A 51 21.54 -38.84 -35.28
CA PHE A 51 22.51 -37.78 -35.58
C PHE A 51 23.67 -37.79 -34.58
N VAL A 52 24.81 -38.24 -35.10
CA VAL A 52 26.19 -37.87 -34.79
C VAL A 52 26.53 -37.53 -33.34
N GLN A 53 27.25 -38.45 -32.72
CA GLN A 53 28.06 -38.28 -31.53
C GLN A 53 29.22 -37.32 -31.83
N SER A 54 29.16 -36.10 -31.31
CA SER A 54 30.31 -35.21 -31.20
C SER A 54 30.37 -34.63 -29.80
N SER A 55 31.26 -35.22 -29.02
CA SER A 55 31.70 -34.76 -27.71
C SER A 55 32.49 -33.48 -27.87
N VAL A 56 31.94 -32.34 -27.44
CA VAL A 56 32.74 -31.17 -27.08
C VAL A 56 32.20 -30.61 -25.76
N LEU A 57 33.03 -30.76 -24.74
CA LEU A 57 32.85 -30.24 -23.39
C LEU A 57 32.94 -28.70 -23.46
N ALA A 58 31.81 -28.01 -23.62
CA ALA A 58 31.76 -26.56 -23.50
C ALA A 58 31.59 -26.21 -22.01
N LEU A 59 32.71 -25.92 -21.37
CA LEU A 59 32.77 -25.36 -20.02
C LEU A 59 32.24 -23.92 -20.09
N VAL A 60 30.92 -23.76 -20.03
CA VAL A 60 30.32 -22.45 -19.79
C VAL A 60 30.59 -22.14 -18.32
N ALA A 61 31.61 -21.32 -18.07
CA ALA A 61 31.73 -20.57 -16.84
C ALA A 61 30.44 -19.74 -16.73
N GLY A 62 29.45 -20.32 -16.06
CA GLY A 62 28.24 -19.62 -15.67
C GLY A 62 28.67 -18.47 -14.77
N ALA A 63 28.72 -17.27 -15.34
CA ALA A 63 28.62 -16.07 -14.55
C ALA A 63 27.30 -16.19 -13.79
N LEU A 64 27.41 -16.54 -12.50
CA LEU A 64 26.32 -16.37 -11.55
C LEU A 64 25.77 -14.96 -11.79
N PRO A 65 24.45 -14.76 -11.97
CA PRO A 65 23.91 -13.42 -11.81
C PRO A 65 24.25 -13.04 -10.38
N THR A 66 25.19 -12.11 -10.22
CA THR A 66 25.42 -11.42 -8.96
C THR A 66 24.06 -10.87 -8.57
N VAL A 67 23.45 -11.46 -7.55
CA VAL A 67 22.32 -10.85 -6.85
C VAL A 67 22.76 -9.43 -6.55
N ALA A 68 22.14 -8.47 -7.21
CA ALA A 68 22.34 -7.08 -6.88
C ALA A 68 22.00 -6.97 -5.40
N SER A 69 23.01 -6.60 -4.62
CA SER A 69 22.84 -6.19 -3.23
C SER A 69 21.67 -5.22 -3.22
N ALA A 70 20.64 -5.51 -2.42
CA ALA A 70 19.65 -4.51 -2.07
C ALA A 70 20.41 -3.47 -1.25
N ASP A 71 21.03 -2.52 -1.94
CA ASP A 71 21.62 -1.37 -1.29
C ASP A 71 20.47 -0.69 -0.54
N ASP A 72 20.64 -0.59 0.77
CA ASP A 72 19.73 0.07 1.70
C ASP A 72 19.63 1.54 1.27
N VAL A 73 18.69 1.84 0.35
CA VAL A 73 18.46 3.19 -0.14
C VAL A 73 17.90 3.97 1.03
N LYS A 74 18.78 4.75 1.67
CA LYS A 74 18.41 5.62 2.77
C LYS A 74 17.29 6.55 2.32
N VAL A 75 16.13 6.39 2.95
CA VAL A 75 15.03 7.34 2.83
C VAL A 75 15.39 8.56 3.68
N GLY A 76 15.85 9.64 3.04
CA GLY A 76 16.30 10.83 3.76
C GLY A 76 16.92 11.89 2.86
N GLY A 77 16.24 13.03 2.78
CA GLY A 77 16.60 14.25 2.07
C GLY A 77 15.61 15.36 2.44
N SER A 78 15.72 16.55 1.85
CA SER A 78 14.74 17.62 2.08
C SER A 78 13.35 17.18 1.64
N VAL A 79 12.43 16.99 2.58
CA VAL A 79 11.09 16.46 2.27
C VAL A 79 10.19 17.54 1.68
N GLN A 80 9.34 17.18 0.73
CA GLN A 80 8.35 18.09 0.14
C GLN A 80 7.28 18.49 1.17
N PHE A 81 6.91 17.56 2.05
CA PHE A 81 5.89 17.74 3.08
C PHE A 81 6.39 17.25 4.45
N GLY A 82 6.06 17.99 5.52
CA GLY A 82 6.30 17.54 6.90
C GLY A 82 7.68 17.87 7.48
N ASP A 83 8.00 17.22 8.61
CA ASP A 83 9.25 17.40 9.36
C ASP A 83 10.24 16.27 9.03
N GLU A 84 11.44 16.63 8.55
CA GLU A 84 12.48 15.69 8.08
C GLU A 84 12.88 14.63 9.11
N SER A 85 12.95 15.01 10.40
CA SER A 85 13.42 14.12 11.46
C SER A 85 12.42 13.01 11.79
N ILE A 86 11.12 13.31 11.62
CA ILE A 86 10.02 12.36 11.79
C ILE A 86 9.85 11.52 10.53
N MET A 87 9.95 12.15 9.35
CA MET A 87 9.76 11.49 8.06
C MET A 87 10.84 10.46 7.78
N SER A 88 12.13 10.76 7.99
CA SER A 88 13.23 9.83 7.67
C SER A 88 13.16 8.50 8.44
N GLN A 89 12.82 8.52 9.73
CA GLN A 89 12.70 7.30 10.54
C GLN A 89 11.43 6.50 10.23
N LEU A 90 10.32 7.18 9.95
CA LEU A 90 9.05 6.53 9.63
C LEU A 90 9.03 6.00 8.19
N ALA A 91 9.62 6.75 7.26
CA ALA A 91 9.58 6.44 5.85
C ALA A 91 10.36 5.17 5.52
N ASP A 92 11.55 4.93 6.09
CA ASP A 92 12.27 3.68 5.85
C ASP A 92 11.46 2.45 6.28
N LYS A 93 10.85 2.52 7.47
CA LYS A 93 9.99 1.44 7.99
C LYS A 93 8.74 1.21 7.14
N ILE A 94 8.04 2.28 6.74
CA ILE A 94 6.78 2.19 5.99
C ILE A 94 7.01 1.86 4.51
N CYS A 95 8.02 2.45 3.88
CA CYS A 95 8.30 2.29 2.46
C CYS A 95 8.95 0.94 2.14
N ASN A 96 9.89 0.49 2.98
CA ASN A 96 10.77 -0.64 2.65
C ASN A 96 10.45 -1.92 3.45
N TYR A 97 10.03 -1.79 4.71
CA TYR A 97 9.91 -2.94 5.63
C TYR A 97 8.48 -3.29 6.03
N ASN A 98 7.48 -2.61 5.47
CA ASN A 98 6.09 -2.80 5.85
C ASN A 98 5.19 -2.89 4.62
N ARG A 99 4.55 -4.06 4.45
CA ARG A 99 3.63 -4.35 3.34
C ARG A 99 2.18 -4.49 3.82
N HIS A 100 1.93 -4.34 5.12
CA HIS A 100 0.63 -4.63 5.75
C HIS A 100 0.03 -3.47 6.53
N PHE A 101 0.83 -2.52 7.01
CA PHE A 101 0.35 -1.39 7.80
C PHE A 101 0.66 -0.07 7.12
N ALA A 102 -0.23 0.91 7.29
CA ALA A 102 0.00 2.29 6.88
C ALA A 102 0.70 3.10 7.99
N GLU A 103 1.17 4.28 7.65
CA GLU A 103 1.48 5.32 8.63
C GLU A 103 0.24 5.68 9.48
N MET A 104 0.43 6.37 10.60
CA MET A 104 -0.67 6.81 11.47
C MET A 104 -1.67 7.66 10.69
N GLY A 105 -2.94 7.26 10.67
CA GLY A 105 -4.01 8.03 10.03
C GLY A 105 -4.11 9.45 10.60
N GLY A 106 -4.26 10.43 9.71
CA GLY A 106 -4.31 11.86 10.04
C GLY A 106 -2.94 12.50 10.29
N TYR A 107 -1.84 11.78 10.08
CA TYR A 107 -0.49 12.35 10.18
C TYR A 107 -0.31 13.56 9.27
N PHE A 108 -0.81 13.47 8.03
CA PHE A 108 -0.70 14.54 7.04
C PHE A 108 -1.30 15.89 7.52
N SER A 109 -2.37 15.89 8.32
CA SER A 109 -3.00 17.10 8.86
C SER A 109 -2.14 17.84 9.88
N ARG A 110 -1.05 17.21 10.36
CA ARG A 110 -0.05 17.85 11.23
C ARG A 110 1.19 18.32 10.48
N THR A 111 1.17 18.23 9.15
CA THR A 111 2.25 18.64 8.26
C THR A 111 1.85 19.86 7.44
N SER A 112 2.77 20.36 6.63
CA SER A 112 2.51 21.41 5.63
C SER A 112 1.63 20.94 4.45
N PHE A 113 1.23 19.67 4.38
CA PHE A 113 0.48 19.11 3.25
C PHE A 113 -0.79 19.90 2.92
N GLU A 114 -1.66 20.14 3.90
CA GLU A 114 -2.95 20.80 3.66
C GLU A 114 -2.73 22.25 3.20
N GLU A 115 -1.81 22.97 3.85
CA GLU A 115 -1.46 24.34 3.48
C GLU A 115 -0.88 24.43 2.07
N GLN A 116 0.03 23.51 1.70
CA GLN A 116 0.63 23.49 0.37
C GLN A 116 -0.40 23.17 -0.72
N VAL A 117 -1.28 22.19 -0.49
CA VAL A 117 -2.37 21.87 -1.43
C VAL A 117 -3.32 23.06 -1.62
N MET A 118 -3.67 23.75 -0.53
CA MET A 118 -4.60 24.89 -0.56
C MET A 118 -3.99 26.17 -1.15
N SER A 119 -2.67 26.37 -1.03
CA SER A 119 -1.97 27.55 -1.53
C SER A 119 -1.39 27.38 -2.93
N ALA A 120 -1.35 26.15 -3.47
CA ALA A 120 -0.85 25.88 -4.80
C ALA A 120 -1.70 26.55 -5.89
N LYS A 121 -1.02 27.09 -6.90
CA LYS A 121 -1.67 27.74 -8.06
C LYS A 121 -2.19 26.75 -9.11
N GLY A 122 -2.03 25.45 -8.86
CA GLY A 122 -2.38 24.36 -9.76
C GLY A 122 -2.06 23.00 -9.15
N PRO A 123 -2.17 21.91 -9.93
CA PRO A 123 -1.88 20.57 -9.46
C PRO A 123 -0.43 20.43 -8.98
N ILE A 124 -0.25 19.74 -7.87
CA ILE A 124 1.05 19.43 -7.27
C ILE A 124 1.48 18.04 -7.73
N THR A 125 2.75 17.89 -8.06
CA THR A 125 3.36 16.58 -8.28
C THR A 125 3.91 16.04 -6.96
N PHE A 126 3.58 14.78 -6.66
CA PHE A 126 4.03 14.02 -5.50
C PHE A 126 5.06 12.99 -5.96
N TYR A 127 6.22 12.96 -5.29
CA TYR A 127 7.37 12.18 -5.72
C TYR A 127 7.67 11.03 -4.75
N ASP A 128 8.08 9.90 -5.31
CA ASP A 128 8.58 8.75 -4.56
C ASP A 128 9.70 9.19 -3.60
N SER A 129 9.52 8.97 -2.30
CA SER A 129 10.51 9.36 -1.29
C SER A 129 11.83 8.58 -1.39
N VAL A 130 11.83 7.42 -2.05
CA VAL A 130 13.02 6.59 -2.27
C VAL A 130 13.74 7.00 -3.54
N THR A 131 13.00 7.14 -4.65
CA THR A 131 13.59 7.32 -5.98
C THR A 131 13.51 8.74 -6.52
N GLY A 132 12.57 9.56 -6.07
CA GLY A 132 12.27 10.88 -6.63
C GLY A 132 11.51 10.85 -7.95
N ASN A 133 10.96 9.70 -8.35
CA ASN A 133 10.10 9.58 -9.53
C ASN A 133 8.70 10.19 -9.24
N PRO A 134 8.05 10.85 -10.21
CA PRO A 134 6.69 11.37 -10.02
C PRO A 134 5.69 10.21 -9.94
N LEU A 135 4.88 10.17 -8.88
CA LEU A 135 3.91 9.10 -8.62
C LEU A 135 2.47 9.57 -8.81
N PHE A 136 2.17 10.79 -8.35
CA PHE A 136 0.83 11.37 -8.44
C PHE A 136 0.88 12.84 -8.82
N VAL A 137 -0.18 13.32 -9.47
CA VAL A 137 -0.42 14.73 -9.76
C VAL A 137 -1.82 15.08 -9.29
N ALA A 138 -1.95 15.89 -8.24
CA ALA A 138 -3.24 16.19 -7.63
C ALA A 138 -3.32 17.63 -7.09
N PRO A 139 -4.53 18.23 -7.04
CA PRO A 139 -5.80 17.67 -7.50
C PRO A 139 -5.97 17.75 -9.03
N LEU A 140 -6.62 16.75 -9.63
CA LEU A 140 -7.09 16.81 -11.03
C LEU A 140 -8.59 16.52 -11.10
N ASN A 141 -9.31 17.27 -11.96
CA ASN A 141 -10.78 17.17 -12.12
C ASN A 141 -11.60 17.40 -10.83
N ARG A 142 -10.98 18.00 -9.81
CA ARG A 142 -11.62 18.40 -8.53
C ARG A 142 -10.88 19.59 -7.93
N SER A 143 -11.51 20.27 -6.97
CA SER A 143 -10.88 21.39 -6.28
C SER A 143 -9.89 20.92 -5.19
N PRO A 144 -8.92 21.76 -4.77
CA PRO A 144 -8.05 21.47 -3.63
C PRO A 144 -8.82 21.11 -2.36
N GLU A 145 -9.94 21.79 -2.10
CA GLU A 145 -10.80 21.53 -0.93
C GLU A 145 -11.43 20.14 -0.99
N GLN A 146 -11.82 19.68 -2.17
CA GLN A 146 -12.38 18.34 -2.36
C GLN A 146 -11.32 17.27 -2.10
N PHE A 147 -10.10 17.46 -2.60
CA PHE A 147 -8.98 16.55 -2.33
C PHE A 147 -8.60 16.49 -0.86
N VAL A 148 -8.44 17.64 -0.19
CA VAL A 148 -8.12 17.69 1.24
C VAL A 148 -9.23 17.07 2.07
N ARG A 149 -10.51 17.41 1.78
CA ARG A 149 -11.66 16.86 2.50
C ARG A 149 -11.74 15.35 2.38
N GLU A 150 -11.56 14.81 1.17
CA GLU A 150 -11.57 13.36 0.97
C GLU A 150 -10.43 12.68 1.74
N SER A 151 -9.25 13.29 1.73
CA SER A 151 -8.10 12.81 2.50
C SER A 151 -8.35 12.82 4.01
N GLN A 152 -9.04 13.85 4.54
CA GLN A 152 -9.43 13.96 5.95
C GLN A 152 -10.46 12.90 6.36
N ILE A 153 -11.45 12.64 5.51
CA ILE A 153 -12.48 11.62 5.77
C ILE A 153 -11.84 10.23 5.91
N HIS A 154 -10.86 9.93 5.06
CA HIS A 154 -10.25 8.61 5.03
C HIS A 154 -8.99 8.46 5.89
N GLY A 155 -8.37 9.57 6.30
CA GLY A 155 -7.20 9.58 7.17
C GLY A 155 -5.85 9.59 6.43
N TRP A 156 -5.83 9.50 5.10
CA TRP A 156 -4.62 9.58 4.30
C TRP A 156 -4.88 10.31 2.98
N PRO A 157 -3.86 10.94 2.38
CA PRO A 157 -3.92 11.42 1.00
C PRO A 157 -4.60 10.41 0.07
N SER A 158 -5.72 10.84 -0.53
CA SER A 158 -6.61 9.96 -1.30
C SER A 158 -6.67 10.40 -2.76
N PHE A 159 -6.04 9.62 -3.64
CA PHE A 159 -5.92 9.94 -5.08
C PHE A 159 -6.93 9.16 -5.93
N ARG A 160 -7.29 9.71 -7.09
CA ARG A 160 -8.17 9.09 -8.11
C ARG A 160 -7.38 8.69 -9.36
N ASP A 161 -8.01 7.91 -10.25
CA ASP A 161 -7.36 7.29 -11.42
C ASP A 161 -6.63 8.31 -12.31
N GLU A 162 -7.20 9.51 -12.46
CA GLU A 162 -6.66 10.58 -13.29
C GLU A 162 -5.43 11.26 -12.68
N GLU A 163 -5.21 11.09 -11.37
CA GLU A 163 -4.13 11.68 -10.61
C GLU A 163 -2.92 10.74 -10.50
N VAL A 164 -3.01 9.51 -11.04
CA VAL A 164 -1.93 8.51 -10.98
C VAL A 164 -1.03 8.63 -12.21
N VAL A 165 0.29 8.70 -11.98
CA VAL A 165 1.29 8.57 -13.03
C VAL A 165 1.52 7.08 -13.29
N TRP A 166 0.70 6.50 -14.17
CA TRP A 166 0.68 5.06 -14.44
C TRP A 166 1.97 4.50 -15.03
N GLU A 167 2.86 5.35 -15.54
CA GLU A 167 4.22 4.96 -15.92
C GLU A 167 5.00 4.44 -14.71
N ASN A 168 4.79 5.03 -13.53
CA ASN A 168 5.58 4.81 -12.32
C ASN A 168 4.83 4.09 -11.18
N VAL A 169 3.51 3.87 -11.30
CA VAL A 169 2.69 3.25 -10.24
C VAL A 169 2.06 1.94 -10.70
N ARG A 170 1.99 0.94 -9.81
CA ARG A 170 1.30 -0.33 -10.04
C ARG A 170 0.37 -0.64 -8.85
N VAL A 171 -0.69 -1.40 -9.13
CA VAL A 171 -1.61 -1.94 -8.12
C VAL A 171 -1.56 -3.46 -8.20
N LEU A 172 -1.18 -4.11 -7.10
CA LEU A 172 -1.10 -5.56 -7.02
C LEU A 172 -2.50 -6.16 -6.89
N ARG A 173 -2.89 -6.98 -7.87
CA ARG A 173 -4.27 -7.50 -8.00
C ARG A 173 -4.78 -8.26 -6.78
N ASN A 174 -3.90 -9.01 -6.10
CA ASN A 174 -4.30 -9.92 -5.02
C ASN A 174 -4.47 -9.20 -3.67
N SER A 175 -3.72 -8.14 -3.42
CA SER A 175 -3.72 -7.40 -2.15
C SER A 175 -4.39 -6.03 -2.25
N GLY A 176 -4.54 -5.48 -3.45
CA GLY A 176 -4.89 -4.07 -3.65
C GLY A 176 -3.75 -3.13 -3.28
N GLU A 177 -2.54 -3.64 -3.01
CA GLU A 177 -1.39 -2.83 -2.64
C GLU A 177 -0.94 -1.94 -3.80
N THR A 178 -0.75 -0.66 -3.53
CA THR A 178 -0.21 0.31 -4.46
C THR A 178 1.30 0.46 -4.23
N VAL A 179 2.09 0.30 -5.29
CA VAL A 179 3.55 0.33 -5.25
C VAL A 179 4.12 1.18 -6.38
N SER A 180 5.33 1.72 -6.21
CA SER A 180 6.08 2.26 -7.34
C SER A 180 6.64 1.12 -8.21
N VAL A 181 6.99 1.42 -9.46
CA VAL A 181 7.65 0.45 -10.36
C VAL A 181 9.01 -0.02 -9.84
N ASP A 182 9.64 0.79 -8.98
CA ASP A 182 10.92 0.49 -8.33
C ASP A 182 10.75 -0.28 -7.02
N GLY A 183 9.50 -0.54 -6.60
CA GLY A 183 9.18 -1.43 -5.47
C GLY A 183 8.79 -0.73 -4.16
N THR A 184 8.77 0.60 -4.11
CA THR A 184 8.38 1.38 -2.93
C THR A 184 6.93 1.06 -2.54
N HIS A 185 6.69 0.72 -1.27
CA HIS A 185 5.33 0.61 -0.74
C HIS A 185 4.70 2.01 -0.63
N LEU A 186 3.60 2.25 -1.37
CA LEU A 186 2.91 3.54 -1.38
C LEU A 186 1.66 3.53 -0.51
N GLY A 187 0.91 2.43 -0.51
CA GLY A 187 -0.36 2.32 0.20
C GLY A 187 -1.25 1.27 -0.42
N HIS A 188 -2.56 1.53 -0.48
CA HIS A 188 -3.54 0.58 -1.03
C HIS A 188 -4.64 1.26 -1.86
N ASN A 189 -5.11 0.59 -2.90
CA ASN A 189 -6.36 0.91 -3.58
C ASN A 189 -7.53 0.38 -2.76
N LEU A 190 -8.39 1.29 -2.30
CA LEU A 190 -9.58 1.00 -1.50
C LEU A 190 -10.82 1.59 -2.18
N PRO A 191 -11.33 0.94 -3.25
CA PRO A 191 -12.42 1.48 -4.05
C PRO A 191 -13.67 1.80 -3.22
N ASP A 192 -14.35 2.86 -3.61
CA ASP A 192 -15.61 3.30 -3.04
C ASP A 192 -16.68 3.45 -4.13
N LYS A 193 -17.82 4.06 -3.78
CA LYS A 193 -18.93 4.26 -4.73
C LYS A 193 -18.56 5.16 -5.92
N SER A 194 -17.46 5.91 -5.83
CA SER A 194 -16.98 6.83 -6.86
C SER A 194 -15.86 6.23 -7.72
N GLY A 195 -15.46 4.97 -7.47
CA GLY A 195 -14.43 4.27 -8.22
C GLY A 195 -13.21 3.94 -7.36
N ASN A 196 -12.05 3.80 -8.01
CA ASN A 196 -10.79 3.56 -7.29
C ASN A 196 -10.46 4.75 -6.38
N ARG A 197 -9.83 4.43 -5.25
CA ARG A 197 -9.33 5.43 -4.31
C ARG A 197 -8.02 4.94 -3.72
N TYR A 198 -6.94 5.59 -4.11
CA TYR A 198 -5.60 5.25 -3.66
C TYR A 198 -5.33 5.95 -2.34
N CYS A 199 -5.36 5.18 -1.26
CA CYS A 199 -5.07 5.61 0.09
C CYS A 199 -3.57 5.47 0.32
N ILE A 200 -2.84 6.60 0.27
CA ILE A 200 -1.39 6.62 0.13
C ILE A 200 -0.73 7.21 1.37
N ASN A 201 0.35 6.57 1.82
CA ASN A 201 1.19 7.07 2.89
C ASN A 201 1.89 8.36 2.42
N LEU A 202 1.73 9.46 3.15
CA LEU A 202 2.41 10.73 2.88
C LEU A 202 3.93 10.53 2.88
N VAL A 203 4.46 9.74 3.81
CA VAL A 203 5.89 9.42 3.86
C VAL A 203 6.45 8.80 2.59
N SER A 204 5.63 8.11 1.79
CA SER A 204 6.08 7.45 0.56
C SER A 204 6.07 8.38 -0.65
N VAL A 205 5.42 9.55 -0.55
CA VAL A 205 5.19 10.47 -1.67
C VAL A 205 5.65 11.90 -1.38
N ALA A 206 6.51 12.07 -0.38
CA ALA A 206 7.07 13.36 0.05
C ALA A 206 8.52 13.56 -0.42
N GLY A 207 8.95 12.81 -1.43
CA GLY A 207 10.27 12.97 -2.06
C GLY A 207 10.40 14.27 -2.83
N GLN A 208 11.58 14.48 -3.41
CA GLN A 208 11.87 15.58 -4.32
C GLN A 208 12.17 15.02 -5.72
N PRO A 209 12.00 15.81 -6.79
CA PRO A 209 12.43 15.37 -8.11
C PRO A 209 13.94 15.12 -8.11
N LYS A 210 14.40 14.12 -8.88
CA LYS A 210 15.83 13.70 -8.98
C LYS A 210 16.83 14.83 -9.31
N ASN A 211 16.36 15.98 -9.79
CA ASN A 211 17.19 17.12 -10.19
C ASN A 211 16.85 18.42 -9.43
N ALA A 212 16.33 18.32 -8.20
CA ALA A 212 15.98 19.47 -7.36
C ALA A 212 17.21 20.23 -6.85
#